data_AF-A0A8J2L9H3-F1
#
_entry.id   AF-A0A8J2L9H3-F1
#
_cell.length_a   1.000
_cell.length_b   1.000
_cell.length_c   1.000
_cell.angle_alpha   90.00
_cell.angle_beta   90.00
_cell.angle_gamma   90.00
#
_symmetry.space_group_name_H-M   'P 1'
#
loop_
_entity.id
_entity.type
_entity.pdbx_description
1 polymer ?
#
loop_
_entity_poly.entity_id
_entity_poly.type
_entity_poly.pdbx_seq_one_letter_code
_entity_poly.pdbx_strand_id
1 'polypeptide(L)'
;LNSVFERGATVYEGSTESIRSELALFDLLPTDISTQLSSDFIQAFPLVSIKEDFNPLEFQITLDTSGYLDPLDSFISLTCRIVNQDGTLCDEARDLVAPCNLFFQTMFSNLEIYLNGQLISDTSNFYPWIGYMQRLLSASPQEKDGRLKNELWYPNVTPEVFTASDPGWKARFDMSKKSQPFQVVGQLVGSIFTQPRYIPAGSHIRIVLRRAQPELCLECSTTTKAGTNGVPYKYQITDAVFYGSKKVVSKPIIDMHRAELARGNTFKYITNDAEIKTFTVASGLSYVTTDSLVIGKIPKIIVIGMVNSDGFMGSLNKSPFNFVDKNLSEMSIT
;
A
#
# COMPACT_ATOMS: atom_id res chain seq x y z
N LEU A 1 -39.86 16.08 11.29
CA LEU A 1 -38.53 16.25 10.66
C LEU A 1 -38.56 17.10 9.39
N ASN A 2 -39.68 17.18 8.65
CA ASN A 2 -39.81 17.92 7.39
C ASN A 2 -39.78 19.47 7.47
N SER A 3 -39.29 20.09 8.55
CA SER A 3 -39.32 21.56 8.67
C SER A 3 -38.11 22.19 9.35
N VAL A 4 -36.98 21.48 9.49
CA VAL A 4 -35.82 22.01 10.25
C VAL A 4 -34.56 22.22 9.38
N PHE A 5 -34.51 21.68 8.16
CA PHE A 5 -33.33 21.83 7.30
C PHE A 5 -33.57 22.79 6.13
N GLU A 6 -33.86 24.05 6.42
CA GLU A 6 -33.69 25.12 5.44
C GLU A 6 -32.21 25.54 5.42
N ARG A 7 -31.46 25.00 4.44
CA ARG A 7 -30.33 25.59 3.68
C ARG A 7 -29.24 24.55 3.35
N GLY A 8 -29.04 24.32 2.05
CA GLY A 8 -27.70 24.30 1.47
C GLY A 8 -27.08 22.97 1.01
N ALA A 9 -27.69 21.80 1.23
CA ALA A 9 -27.09 20.53 0.80
C ALA A 9 -27.80 19.98 -0.45
N THR A 10 -27.06 19.85 -1.56
CA THR A 10 -27.52 19.09 -2.73
C THR A 10 -27.50 17.60 -2.40
N VAL A 11 -28.68 16.98 -2.34
CA VAL A 11 -28.85 15.54 -2.19
C VAL A 11 -28.50 14.87 -3.53
N TYR A 12 -27.65 13.84 -3.50
CA TYR A 12 -27.27 13.11 -4.71
C TYR A 12 -28.47 12.34 -5.27
N GLU A 13 -28.64 12.31 -6.59
CA GLU A 13 -29.79 11.66 -7.23
C GLU A 13 -29.86 10.17 -6.84
N GLY A 14 -30.97 9.77 -6.22
CA GLY A 14 -31.19 8.42 -5.69
C GLY A 14 -30.67 8.17 -4.26
N SER A 15 -30.15 9.18 -3.56
CA SER A 15 -29.81 9.09 -2.13
C SER A 15 -30.93 9.63 -1.23
N THR A 16 -31.12 9.02 -0.07
CA THR A 16 -32.08 9.49 0.95
C THR A 16 -31.37 10.39 1.96
N GLU A 17 -32.04 11.45 2.40
CA GLU A 17 -31.54 12.29 3.49
C GLU A 17 -31.38 11.48 4.78
N SER A 18 -30.25 11.64 5.46
CA SER A 18 -29.95 10.96 6.72
C SER A 18 -29.39 11.93 7.75
N ILE A 19 -29.75 11.75 9.02
CA ILE A 19 -29.11 12.43 10.14
C ILE A 19 -27.83 11.69 10.56
N ARG A 20 -26.85 12.40 11.14
CA ARG A 20 -25.67 11.77 11.72
C ARG A 20 -26.09 10.80 12.83
N SER A 21 -25.54 9.58 12.83
CA SER A 21 -25.86 8.56 13.82
C SER A 21 -25.53 8.98 15.25
N GLU A 22 -24.52 9.85 15.43
CA GLU A 22 -24.14 10.40 16.73
C GLU A 22 -25.20 11.34 17.34
N LEU A 23 -26.15 11.82 16.53
CA LEU A 23 -27.26 12.66 16.97
C LEU A 23 -28.53 11.85 17.26
N ALA A 24 -28.55 10.55 16.93
CA ALA A 24 -29.67 9.64 17.17
C ALA A 24 -29.68 9.12 18.62
N LEU A 25 -29.64 10.04 19.60
CA LEU A 25 -29.40 9.74 21.02
C LEU A 25 -30.48 8.88 21.69
N PHE A 26 -31.66 8.75 21.08
CA PHE A 26 -32.78 7.97 21.61
C PHE A 26 -32.91 6.59 20.93
N ASP A 27 -32.13 6.33 19.88
CA ASP A 27 -32.16 5.05 19.20
C ASP A 27 -31.28 4.05 19.95
N LEU A 28 -31.84 2.87 20.21
CA LEU A 28 -31.06 1.73 20.68
C LEU A 28 -30.14 1.28 19.54
N LEU A 29 -28.86 1.07 19.87
CA LEU A 29 -27.90 0.58 18.89
C LEU A 29 -28.37 -0.78 18.33
N PRO A 30 -28.50 -0.93 17.00
CA PRO A 30 -28.93 -2.19 16.40
C PRO A 30 -27.88 -3.27 16.65
N THR A 31 -28.33 -4.49 16.93
CA THR A 31 -27.45 -5.66 17.07
C THR A 31 -27.24 -6.31 15.71
N ASP A 32 -25.98 -6.48 15.28
CA ASP A 32 -25.68 -7.19 14.05
C ASP A 32 -25.91 -8.70 14.22
N ILE A 33 -26.81 -9.24 13.39
CA ILE A 33 -27.08 -10.68 13.26
C ILE A 33 -26.71 -11.21 11.86
N SER A 34 -26.17 -10.33 11.01
CA SER A 34 -25.91 -10.61 9.59
C SER A 34 -24.61 -11.39 9.39
N THR A 35 -23.65 -11.25 10.29
CA THR A 35 -22.34 -11.92 10.25
C THR A 35 -22.17 -12.87 11.43
N GLN A 36 -21.51 -14.01 11.21
CA GLN A 36 -21.13 -14.91 12.31
C GLN A 36 -19.83 -14.41 12.96
N LEU A 37 -19.71 -14.58 14.27
CA LEU A 37 -18.55 -14.17 15.08
C LEU A 37 -17.22 -14.84 14.68
N SER A 38 -17.25 -15.96 13.96
CA SER A 38 -16.05 -16.62 13.47
C SER A 38 -15.49 -15.89 12.24
N SER A 39 -14.47 -15.06 12.45
CA SER A 39 -13.59 -14.59 11.39
C SER A 39 -12.50 -15.62 11.13
N ASP A 40 -12.61 -16.34 10.01
CA ASP A 40 -11.54 -17.21 9.53
C ASP A 40 -10.67 -16.46 8.54
N PHE A 41 -9.40 -16.86 8.38
CA PHE A 41 -8.55 -16.35 7.32
C PHE A 41 -8.40 -17.40 6.22
N ILE A 42 -8.68 -17.00 4.98
CA ILE A 42 -8.33 -17.79 3.80
C ILE A 42 -6.86 -17.52 3.51
N GLN A 43 -6.05 -18.58 3.51
CA GLN A 43 -4.66 -18.51 3.11
C GLN A 43 -4.55 -18.74 1.60
N ALA A 44 -3.88 -17.82 0.91
CA ALA A 44 -3.51 -17.98 -0.49
C ALA A 44 -1.99 -17.93 -0.63
N PHE A 45 -1.46 -18.89 -1.38
CA PHE A 45 -0.03 -19.03 -1.66
C PHE A 45 0.29 -18.55 -3.08
N PRO A 46 1.56 -18.18 -3.34
CA PRO A 46 1.98 -17.73 -4.66
C PRO A 46 1.74 -18.80 -5.73
N LEU A 47 1.16 -18.39 -6.87
CA LEU A 47 0.91 -19.27 -8.02
C LEU A 47 2.19 -19.60 -8.80
N VAL A 48 3.16 -18.68 -8.76
CA VAL A 48 4.44 -18.81 -9.45
C VAL A 48 5.59 -18.92 -8.45
N SER A 49 6.69 -19.52 -8.88
CA SER A 49 7.89 -19.65 -8.06
C SER A 49 8.39 -18.27 -7.62
N ILE A 50 8.50 -18.09 -6.30
CA ILE A 50 9.02 -16.86 -5.68
C ILE A 50 10.56 -16.77 -5.69
N LYS A 51 11.26 -17.84 -6.09
CA LYS A 51 12.73 -17.88 -6.12
C LYS A 51 13.34 -17.02 -7.22
N GLU A 52 12.62 -16.83 -8.31
CA GLU A 52 13.06 -15.98 -9.42
C GLU A 52 12.73 -14.52 -9.11
N ASP A 53 13.75 -13.67 -9.15
CA ASP A 53 13.66 -12.27 -8.70
C ASP A 53 12.75 -11.41 -9.60
N PHE A 54 12.52 -11.83 -10.85
CA PHE A 54 11.66 -11.12 -11.80
C PHE A 54 10.19 -11.55 -11.76
N ASN A 55 9.89 -12.67 -11.10
CA ASN A 55 8.52 -13.17 -11.05
C ASN A 55 7.67 -12.31 -10.11
N PRO A 56 6.47 -11.85 -10.55
CA PRO A 56 5.56 -11.18 -9.65
C PRO A 56 5.06 -12.13 -8.55
N LEU A 57 4.67 -11.58 -7.41
CA LEU A 57 3.93 -12.33 -6.40
C LEU A 57 2.47 -12.37 -6.82
N GLU A 58 2.03 -13.52 -7.31
CA GLU A 58 0.67 -13.71 -7.79
C GLU A 58 -0.13 -14.61 -6.84
N PHE A 59 -1.26 -14.12 -6.35
CA PHE A 59 -2.18 -14.87 -5.50
C PHE A 59 -3.54 -14.99 -6.18
N GLN A 60 -4.21 -16.12 -6.01
CA GLN A 60 -5.58 -16.33 -6.44
C GLN A 60 -6.43 -16.78 -5.25
N ILE A 61 -7.48 -16.01 -4.98
CA ILE A 61 -8.47 -16.29 -3.94
C ILE A 61 -9.80 -16.59 -4.64
N THR A 62 -10.40 -17.73 -4.31
CA THR A 62 -11.75 -18.07 -4.74
C THR A 62 -12.64 -18.14 -3.52
N LEU A 63 -13.66 -17.28 -3.49
CA LEU A 63 -14.62 -17.24 -2.40
C LEU A 63 -15.70 -18.31 -2.61
N ASP A 64 -16.01 -19.05 -1.55
CA ASP A 64 -17.10 -20.01 -1.56
C ASP A 64 -18.47 -19.30 -1.60
N THR A 65 -19.55 -20.07 -1.61
CA THR A 65 -20.92 -19.55 -1.74
C THR A 65 -21.47 -18.84 -0.50
N SER A 66 -20.76 -18.88 0.63
CA SER A 66 -21.19 -18.37 1.95
C SER A 66 -20.23 -17.36 2.59
N GLY A 67 -18.98 -17.32 2.12
CA GLY A 67 -17.91 -16.48 2.64
C GLY A 67 -17.76 -15.21 1.83
N TYR A 68 -17.84 -14.09 2.50
CA TYR A 68 -17.48 -12.79 1.95
C TYR A 68 -16.04 -12.51 2.35
N LEU A 69 -15.29 -11.80 1.50
CA LEU A 69 -13.96 -11.32 1.86
C LEU A 69 -14.08 -9.90 2.40
N ASP A 70 -13.45 -9.63 3.53
CA ASP A 70 -13.18 -8.29 4.01
C ASP A 70 -11.77 -7.86 3.57
N PRO A 71 -11.65 -6.99 2.55
CA PRO A 71 -10.35 -6.54 2.10
C PRO A 71 -9.63 -5.68 3.14
N LEU A 72 -10.36 -4.92 3.95
CA LEU A 72 -9.78 -3.97 4.90
C LEU A 72 -9.01 -4.69 6.02
N ASP A 73 -9.49 -5.87 6.41
CA ASP A 73 -8.89 -6.75 7.41
C ASP A 73 -7.99 -7.84 6.80
N SER A 74 -7.74 -7.78 5.48
CA SER A 74 -6.83 -8.69 4.79
C SER A 74 -5.40 -8.16 4.77
N PHE A 75 -4.41 -9.05 4.87
CA PHE A 75 -2.99 -8.67 4.93
C PHE A 75 -2.09 -9.72 4.29
N ILE A 76 -0.84 -9.35 4.02
CA ILE A 76 0.19 -10.25 3.51
C ILE A 76 1.28 -10.41 4.55
N SER A 77 1.73 -11.64 4.74
CA SER A 77 2.94 -11.98 5.46
C SER A 77 4.02 -12.42 4.48
N LEU A 78 5.20 -11.82 4.57
CA LEU A 78 6.37 -12.16 3.75
C LEU A 78 7.56 -12.41 4.65
N THR A 79 8.34 -13.42 4.34
CA THR A 79 9.69 -13.59 4.90
C THR A 79 10.70 -13.24 3.82
N CYS A 80 11.59 -12.30 4.14
CA CYS A 80 12.59 -11.77 3.22
C CYS A 80 14.00 -11.94 3.78
N ARG A 81 15.00 -11.94 2.91
CA ARG A 81 16.41 -11.82 3.27
C ARG A 81 17.14 -10.97 2.24
N ILE A 82 18.18 -10.27 2.66
CA ILE A 82 19.08 -9.55 1.75
C ILE A 82 20.29 -10.42 1.46
N VAL A 83 20.71 -10.51 0.20
CA VAL A 83 21.90 -11.26 -0.24
C VAL A 83 22.72 -10.40 -1.19
N ASN A 84 23.97 -10.80 -1.42
CA ASN A 84 24.77 -10.25 -2.50
C ASN A 84 24.14 -10.57 -3.86
N GLN A 85 24.49 -9.81 -4.89
CA GLN A 85 23.94 -9.98 -6.23
C GLN A 85 24.16 -11.39 -6.80
N ASP A 86 25.28 -12.02 -6.45
CA ASP A 86 25.63 -13.41 -6.80
C ASP A 86 24.86 -14.47 -5.98
N GLY A 87 24.05 -14.05 -5.02
CA GLY A 87 23.28 -14.91 -4.12
C GLY A 87 24.04 -15.38 -2.88
N THR A 88 25.30 -14.97 -2.71
CA THR A 88 26.06 -15.27 -1.48
C THR A 88 25.54 -14.45 -0.30
N LEU A 89 25.79 -14.97 0.91
CA LEU A 89 25.31 -14.33 2.13
C LEU A 89 26.09 -13.05 2.46
N CYS A 90 25.36 -12.12 3.06
CA CYS A 90 25.72 -10.92 3.77
C CYS A 90 26.95 -11.08 4.69
N ASP A 91 28.04 -10.32 4.52
CA ASP A 91 29.08 -10.19 5.54
C ASP A 91 28.81 -8.95 6.43
N GLU A 92 28.67 -9.12 7.75
CA GLU A 92 28.32 -8.01 8.66
C GLU A 92 29.32 -6.84 8.64
N ALA A 93 30.60 -7.09 8.39
CA ALA A 93 31.63 -6.05 8.43
C ALA A 93 31.74 -5.30 7.09
N ARG A 94 31.42 -5.96 5.97
CA ARG A 94 31.62 -5.41 4.61
C ARG A 94 30.31 -4.96 3.96
N ASP A 95 29.23 -5.67 4.22
CA ASP A 95 27.96 -5.50 3.51
C ASP A 95 26.96 -4.75 4.40
N LEU A 96 27.22 -3.45 4.55
CA LEU A 96 26.41 -2.52 5.34
C LEU A 96 25.17 -2.08 4.56
N VAL A 97 24.25 -3.01 4.32
CA VAL A 97 22.99 -2.79 3.60
C VAL A 97 21.78 -3.09 4.47
N ALA A 98 20.80 -2.20 4.44
CA ALA A 98 19.54 -2.34 5.17
C ALA A 98 18.34 -2.20 4.21
N PRO A 99 17.16 -2.77 4.56
CA PRO A 99 15.91 -2.38 3.93
C PRO A 99 15.69 -0.87 4.07
N CYS A 100 15.07 -0.23 3.08
CA CYS A 100 14.64 1.15 3.21
C CYS A 100 13.51 1.28 4.24
N ASN A 101 13.21 2.52 4.65
CA ASN A 101 12.02 2.76 5.46
C ASN A 101 10.74 2.34 4.70
N LEU A 102 9.81 1.69 5.40
CA LEU A 102 8.58 1.13 4.84
C LEU A 102 8.83 0.08 3.73
N PHE A 103 9.79 -0.79 3.96
CA PHE A 103 10.22 -1.83 3.01
C PHE A 103 9.06 -2.65 2.42
N PHE A 104 8.04 -2.97 3.22
CA PHE A 104 6.89 -3.75 2.76
C PHE A 104 6.16 -3.12 1.57
N GLN A 105 6.08 -1.79 1.51
CA GLN A 105 5.43 -1.10 0.39
C GLN A 105 6.42 -0.86 -0.76
N THR A 106 7.70 -0.61 -0.46
CA THR A 106 8.71 -0.30 -1.48
C THR A 106 9.20 -1.51 -2.25
N MET A 107 9.03 -2.72 -1.71
CA MET A 107 9.40 -3.95 -2.42
C MET A 107 8.52 -4.25 -3.64
N PHE A 108 7.44 -3.50 -3.85
CA PHE A 108 6.53 -3.65 -4.97
C PHE A 108 6.43 -2.38 -5.81
N SER A 109 6.69 -2.47 -7.10
CA SER A 109 6.57 -1.34 -8.04
C SER A 109 5.11 -1.07 -8.41
N ASN A 110 4.32 -2.14 -8.54
CA ASN A 110 2.93 -2.07 -8.97
C ASN A 110 2.07 -3.17 -8.31
N LEU A 111 0.78 -2.86 -8.15
CA LEU A 111 -0.26 -3.75 -7.65
C LEU A 111 -1.41 -3.83 -8.67
N GLU A 112 -1.59 -5.01 -9.27
CA GLU A 112 -2.74 -5.31 -10.12
C GLU A 112 -3.75 -6.17 -9.37
N ILE A 113 -5.02 -5.78 -9.41
CA ILE A 113 -6.12 -6.51 -8.77
C ILE A 113 -7.15 -6.81 -9.83
N TYR A 114 -7.44 -8.09 -10.01
CA TYR A 114 -8.48 -8.58 -10.90
C TYR A 114 -9.64 -9.13 -10.09
N LEU A 115 -10.85 -8.67 -10.37
CA LEU A 115 -12.09 -9.27 -9.87
C LEU A 115 -12.80 -9.96 -11.03
N ASN A 116 -13.05 -11.26 -10.90
CA ASN A 116 -13.69 -12.09 -11.93
C ASN A 116 -13.05 -11.95 -13.32
N GLY A 117 -11.72 -11.81 -13.36
CA GLY A 117 -10.94 -11.65 -14.60
C GLY A 117 -10.84 -10.21 -15.12
N GLN A 118 -11.56 -9.25 -14.53
CA GLN A 118 -11.47 -7.84 -14.90
C GLN A 118 -10.50 -7.09 -13.98
N LEU A 119 -9.54 -6.38 -14.57
CA LEU A 119 -8.63 -5.48 -13.85
C LEU A 119 -9.43 -4.29 -13.29
N ILE A 120 -9.29 -4.05 -11.98
CA ILE A 120 -9.97 -2.95 -11.27
C ILE A 120 -9.02 -1.92 -10.66
N SER A 121 -7.73 -2.23 -10.52
CA SER A 121 -6.74 -1.30 -9.97
C SER A 121 -6.00 -0.55 -11.08
N ASP A 122 -5.35 0.55 -10.69
CA ASP A 122 -4.38 1.22 -11.55
C ASP A 122 -3.12 0.35 -11.74
N THR A 123 -2.49 0.49 -12.91
CA THR A 123 -1.27 -0.22 -13.32
C THR A 123 -0.03 0.67 -13.27
N SER A 124 -0.13 1.87 -12.68
CA SER A 124 1.02 2.76 -12.50
C SER A 124 2.09 2.16 -11.58
N ASN A 125 3.35 2.48 -11.87
CA ASN A 125 4.51 2.02 -11.10
C ASN A 125 4.81 2.88 -9.86
N PHE A 126 3.79 3.58 -9.34
CA PHE A 126 3.93 4.49 -8.20
C PHE A 126 3.39 3.89 -6.89
N TYR A 127 3.21 2.57 -6.82
CA TYR A 127 2.71 1.89 -5.64
C TYR A 127 3.50 2.23 -4.34
N PRO A 128 4.85 2.24 -4.34
CA PRO A 128 5.62 2.61 -3.15
C PRO A 128 5.29 4.00 -2.62
N TRP A 129 5.07 4.95 -3.53
CA TRP A 129 4.80 6.34 -3.22
C TRP A 129 3.40 6.54 -2.68
N ILE A 130 2.40 5.87 -3.28
CA ILE A 130 1.03 5.86 -2.76
C ILE A 130 1.03 5.26 -1.35
N GLY A 131 1.69 4.13 -1.15
CA GLY A 131 1.82 3.48 0.16
C GLY A 131 2.47 4.37 1.21
N TYR A 132 3.61 4.97 0.86
CA TYR A 132 4.31 5.87 1.77
C TYR A 132 3.46 7.09 2.15
N MET A 133 2.85 7.77 1.18
CA MET A 133 2.04 8.96 1.43
C MET A 133 0.81 8.66 2.28
N GLN A 134 0.11 7.55 1.99
CA GLN A 134 -1.05 7.15 2.80
C GLN A 134 -0.65 6.86 4.25
N ARG A 135 0.45 6.13 4.49
CA ARG A 135 0.92 5.87 5.86
C ARG A 135 1.45 7.12 6.56
N LEU A 136 2.14 8.00 5.83
CA LEU A 136 2.67 9.24 6.38
C LEU A 136 1.55 10.16 6.87
N LEU A 137 0.50 10.34 6.06
CA LEU A 137 -0.56 11.33 6.29
C LEU A 137 -1.72 10.79 7.13
N SER A 138 -2.05 9.49 7.01
CA SER A 138 -3.23 8.93 7.68
C SER A 138 -2.92 8.24 9.01
N ALA A 139 -1.68 7.77 9.25
CA ALA A 139 -1.37 7.03 10.47
C ALA A 139 -1.03 7.96 11.65
N SER A 140 -1.60 7.64 12.80
CA SER A 140 -1.29 8.30 14.08
C SER A 140 0.15 7.99 14.53
N PRO A 141 0.75 8.81 15.42
CA PRO A 141 2.07 8.51 16.00
C PRO A 141 2.15 7.12 16.64
N GLN A 142 1.07 6.69 17.30
CA GLN A 142 0.98 5.37 17.96
C GLN A 142 0.96 4.23 16.94
N GLU A 143 0.27 4.39 15.82
CA GLU A 143 0.32 3.40 14.74
C GLU A 143 1.69 3.31 14.08
N LYS A 144 2.37 4.46 13.94
CA LYS A 144 3.75 4.55 13.42
C LYS A 144 4.75 3.84 14.33
N ASP A 145 4.55 3.90 15.64
CA ASP A 145 5.41 3.24 16.63
C ASP A 145 5.01 1.78 16.92
N GLY A 146 3.76 1.41 16.64
CA GLY A 146 3.23 0.05 16.80
C GLY A 146 3.09 -0.67 15.46
N ARG A 147 1.87 -0.68 14.90
CA ARG A 147 1.49 -1.51 13.74
C ARG A 147 2.42 -1.35 12.53
N LEU A 148 2.84 -0.12 12.21
CA LEU A 148 3.67 0.13 11.02
C LEU A 148 5.12 -0.37 11.18
N LYS A 149 5.56 -0.72 12.40
CA LYS A 149 6.84 -1.42 12.58
C LYS A 149 6.87 -2.77 11.87
N ASN A 150 5.72 -3.44 11.76
CA ASN A 150 5.58 -4.68 10.99
C ASN A 150 5.78 -4.48 9.48
N GLU A 151 5.55 -3.25 8.97
CA GLU A 151 5.83 -2.84 7.59
C GLU A 151 7.25 -2.24 7.43
N LEU A 152 8.09 -2.32 8.47
CA LEU A 152 9.41 -1.68 8.59
C LEU A 152 9.40 -0.15 8.57
N TRP A 153 8.41 0.48 9.23
CA TRP A 153 8.41 1.92 9.48
C TRP A 153 9.41 2.31 10.58
N TYR A 154 10.64 2.57 10.15
CA TYR A 154 11.71 3.15 10.96
C TYR A 154 12.26 4.31 10.13
N PRO A 155 11.76 5.54 10.28
CA PRO A 155 12.27 6.66 9.49
C PRO A 155 13.72 6.96 9.87
N ASN A 156 14.50 7.43 8.89
CA ASN A 156 15.85 7.95 9.17
C ASN A 156 15.71 9.27 9.92
N VAL A 157 16.49 9.45 10.99
CA VAL A 157 16.54 10.70 11.76
C VAL A 157 17.40 11.72 11.02
N THR A 158 18.54 11.28 10.49
CA THR A 158 19.38 12.10 9.62
C THR A 158 19.23 11.62 8.18
N PRO A 159 18.73 12.46 7.26
CA PRO A 159 18.58 12.08 5.86
C PRO A 159 19.90 11.65 5.24
N GLU A 160 19.87 10.63 4.38
CA GLU A 160 21.01 10.14 3.60
C GLU A 160 22.22 9.63 4.40
N VAL A 161 22.04 9.37 5.70
CA VAL A 161 23.08 8.80 6.56
C VAL A 161 22.77 7.32 6.82
N PHE A 162 23.45 6.44 6.07
CA PHE A 162 23.27 4.98 6.12
C PHE A 162 24.38 4.31 6.94
N THR A 163 24.49 4.73 8.19
CA THR A 163 25.49 4.25 9.15
C THR A 163 24.87 4.01 10.51
N ALA A 164 25.58 3.34 11.41
CA ALA A 164 25.11 3.03 12.77
C ALA A 164 24.78 4.26 13.63
N SER A 165 25.15 5.47 13.20
CA SER A 165 24.79 6.74 13.83
C SER A 165 23.31 7.10 13.66
N ASP A 166 22.64 6.60 12.61
CA ASP A 166 21.21 6.81 12.42
C ASP A 166 20.41 5.66 13.10
N PRO A 167 19.60 5.95 14.13
CA PRO A 167 18.88 4.91 14.86
C PRO A 167 17.86 4.14 13.99
N GLY A 168 17.24 4.82 13.03
CA GLY A 168 16.26 4.22 12.13
C GLY A 168 16.91 3.20 11.22
N TRP A 169 17.97 3.61 10.53
CA TRP A 169 18.76 2.73 9.66
C TRP A 169 19.37 1.57 10.47
N LYS A 170 19.93 1.87 11.64
CA LYS A 170 20.51 0.84 12.52
C LYS A 170 19.49 -0.24 12.89
N ALA A 171 18.26 0.15 13.25
CA ALA A 171 17.21 -0.81 13.59
C ALA A 171 16.87 -1.73 12.41
N ARG A 172 16.76 -1.19 11.19
CA ARG A 172 16.50 -1.99 9.98
C ARG A 172 17.69 -2.87 9.61
N PHE A 173 18.92 -2.36 9.74
CA PHE A 173 20.15 -3.11 9.49
C PHE A 173 20.29 -4.29 10.46
N ASP A 174 20.04 -4.09 11.76
CA ASP A 174 20.16 -5.14 12.77
C ASP A 174 19.18 -6.29 12.55
N MET A 175 18.04 -6.04 11.88
CA MET A 175 17.07 -7.08 11.50
C MET A 175 17.51 -7.92 10.29
N SER A 176 18.28 -7.35 9.36
CA SER A 176 18.61 -7.98 8.07
C SER A 176 20.06 -8.43 7.93
N LYS A 177 20.94 -8.02 8.85
CA LYS A 177 22.37 -8.30 8.79
C LYS A 177 22.66 -9.80 8.64
N LYS A 178 23.81 -10.13 8.02
CA LYS A 178 24.22 -11.52 7.73
C LYS A 178 23.22 -12.32 6.90
N SER A 179 22.41 -11.66 6.08
CA SER A 179 21.31 -12.30 5.35
C SER A 179 20.33 -13.05 6.26
N GLN A 180 20.15 -12.60 7.50
CA GLN A 180 19.16 -13.21 8.38
C GLN A 180 17.76 -13.00 7.78
N PRO A 181 16.93 -14.06 7.73
CA PRO A 181 15.54 -13.92 7.35
C PRO A 181 14.79 -13.04 8.35
N PHE A 182 14.03 -12.08 7.85
CA PHE A 182 13.15 -11.23 8.64
C PHE A 182 11.74 -11.25 8.04
N GLN A 183 10.74 -11.17 8.90
CA GLN A 183 9.34 -11.20 8.50
C GLN A 183 8.78 -9.77 8.45
N VAL A 184 8.03 -9.48 7.40
CA VAL A 184 7.24 -8.25 7.27
C VAL A 184 5.78 -8.62 7.05
N VAL A 185 4.90 -7.88 7.72
CA VAL A 185 3.45 -8.10 7.63
C VAL A 185 2.80 -6.75 7.40
N GLY A 186 1.99 -6.66 6.35
CA GLY A 186 1.40 -5.39 5.95
C GLY A 186 0.11 -5.55 5.16
N GLN A 187 -0.64 -4.46 5.10
CA GLN A 187 -1.84 -4.36 4.27
C GLN A 187 -1.49 -3.73 2.92
N LEU A 188 -2.20 -4.18 1.88
CA LEU A 188 -2.10 -3.58 0.55
C LEU A 188 -2.82 -2.23 0.48
N VAL A 189 -2.34 -1.35 -0.38
CA VAL A 189 -2.76 0.07 -0.45
C VAL A 189 -3.70 0.34 -1.63
N GLY A 190 -4.10 -0.70 -2.38
CA GLY A 190 -5.04 -0.55 -3.50
C GLY A 190 -6.44 -0.12 -3.05
N SER A 191 -7.18 0.60 -3.89
CA SER A 191 -8.47 1.21 -3.54
C SER A 191 -9.48 0.22 -2.93
N ILE A 192 -9.49 -1.04 -3.39
CA ILE A 192 -10.37 -2.09 -2.85
C ILE A 192 -10.03 -2.49 -1.40
N PHE A 193 -8.77 -2.33 -0.98
CA PHE A 193 -8.27 -2.61 0.37
C PHE A 193 -8.47 -1.44 1.34
N THR A 194 -8.96 -0.30 0.86
CA THR A 194 -9.24 0.90 1.68
C THR A 194 -10.73 1.15 1.91
N GLN A 195 -11.60 0.40 1.23
CA GLN A 195 -13.05 0.56 1.31
C GLN A 195 -13.67 -0.48 2.26
N PRO A 196 -14.72 -0.12 3.02
CA PRO A 196 -15.25 -0.95 4.11
C PRO A 196 -16.23 -2.05 3.67
N ARG A 197 -16.60 -2.14 2.38
CA ARG A 197 -17.57 -3.12 1.89
C ARG A 197 -16.90 -4.45 1.57
N TYR A 198 -17.56 -5.53 1.95
CA TYR A 198 -17.06 -6.86 1.65
C TYR A 198 -17.21 -7.24 0.17
N ILE A 199 -16.30 -8.08 -0.32
CA ILE A 199 -16.41 -8.70 -1.64
C ILE A 199 -17.31 -9.93 -1.50
N PRO A 200 -18.35 -10.06 -2.34
CA PRO A 200 -19.37 -11.08 -2.19
C PRO A 200 -18.85 -12.48 -2.50
N ALA A 201 -19.54 -13.45 -1.89
CA ALA A 201 -19.42 -14.87 -2.18
C ALA A 201 -19.44 -15.18 -3.69
N GLY A 202 -18.67 -16.18 -4.11
CA GLY A 202 -18.53 -16.58 -5.51
C GLY A 202 -17.65 -15.66 -6.37
N SER A 203 -17.02 -14.64 -5.78
CA SER A 203 -16.04 -13.82 -6.50
C SER A 203 -14.67 -14.49 -6.56
N HIS A 204 -14.00 -14.34 -7.70
CA HIS A 204 -12.60 -14.72 -7.90
C HIS A 204 -11.73 -13.47 -7.87
N ILE A 205 -10.75 -13.45 -6.98
CA ILE A 205 -9.84 -12.33 -6.78
C ILE A 205 -8.45 -12.81 -7.16
N ARG A 206 -7.78 -12.09 -8.06
CA ARG A 206 -6.39 -12.32 -8.41
C ARG A 206 -5.59 -11.07 -8.09
N ILE A 207 -4.54 -11.22 -7.30
CA ILE A 207 -3.66 -10.15 -6.86
C ILE A 207 -2.30 -10.40 -7.49
N VAL A 208 -1.78 -9.44 -8.25
CA VAL A 208 -0.46 -9.51 -8.89
C VAL A 208 0.38 -8.35 -8.35
N LEU A 209 1.43 -8.69 -7.60
CA LEU A 209 2.39 -7.74 -7.04
C LEU A 209 3.68 -7.80 -7.84
N ARG A 210 3.97 -6.75 -8.60
CA ARG A 210 5.23 -6.64 -9.34
C ARG A 210 6.31 -6.16 -8.41
N ARG A 211 7.45 -6.86 -8.39
CA ARG A 211 8.59 -6.52 -7.53
C ARG A 211 9.24 -5.21 -7.99
N ALA A 212 9.72 -4.43 -7.03
CA ALA A 212 10.52 -3.24 -7.30
C ALA A 212 12.00 -3.62 -7.50
N GLN A 213 12.75 -2.70 -8.07
CA GLN A 213 14.20 -2.84 -8.18
C GLN A 213 14.85 -2.69 -6.78
N PRO A 214 15.91 -3.46 -6.47
CA PRO A 214 16.63 -3.37 -5.19
C PRO A 214 17.05 -1.95 -4.80
N GLU A 215 17.38 -1.11 -5.78
CA GLU A 215 17.81 0.29 -5.63
C GLU A 215 16.74 1.20 -5.02
N LEU A 216 15.47 0.82 -5.14
CA LEU A 216 14.35 1.57 -4.57
C LEU A 216 14.02 1.10 -3.14
N CYS A 217 14.32 -0.15 -2.81
CA CYS A 217 13.89 -0.77 -1.55
C CYS A 217 15.04 -1.07 -0.57
N LEU A 218 16.30 -0.90 -0.98
CA LEU A 218 17.49 -1.10 -0.14
C LEU A 218 18.28 0.20 0.00
N GLU A 219 18.94 0.35 1.15
CA GLU A 219 19.74 1.53 1.49
C GLU A 219 21.11 1.12 2.04
N CYS A 220 22.18 1.68 1.46
CA CYS A 220 23.55 1.53 1.94
C CYS A 220 24.42 2.74 1.55
N SER A 221 25.51 2.95 2.29
CA SER A 221 26.44 4.07 2.03
C SER A 221 27.28 3.90 0.76
N THR A 222 27.47 2.65 0.29
CA THR A 222 28.32 2.30 -0.85
C THR A 222 27.51 1.66 -1.96
N THR A 223 27.48 2.29 -3.13
CA THR A 223 26.70 1.82 -4.30
C THR A 223 27.42 0.77 -5.13
N THR A 224 28.69 0.50 -4.84
CA THR A 224 29.55 -0.44 -5.60
C THR A 224 30.26 -1.39 -4.66
N LYS A 225 30.42 -2.63 -5.10
CA LYS A 225 31.23 -3.66 -4.43
C LYS A 225 32.32 -4.16 -5.38
N ALA A 226 33.54 -4.33 -4.86
CA ALA A 226 34.66 -4.80 -5.67
C ALA A 226 34.33 -6.16 -6.30
N GLY A 227 34.48 -6.26 -7.63
CA GLY A 227 34.16 -7.48 -8.38
C GLY A 227 32.70 -7.63 -8.82
N THR A 228 31.83 -6.65 -8.53
CA THR A 228 30.44 -6.66 -8.99
C THR A 228 30.20 -5.56 -10.03
N ASN A 229 29.58 -5.93 -11.16
CA ASN A 229 29.06 -4.97 -12.14
C ASN A 229 27.59 -4.68 -11.83
N GLY A 230 27.26 -3.41 -11.62
CA GLY A 230 25.90 -2.98 -11.27
C GLY A 230 25.63 -3.08 -9.77
N VAL A 231 24.37 -3.34 -9.44
CA VAL A 231 23.87 -3.22 -8.06
C VAL A 231 24.38 -4.38 -7.20
N PRO A 232 25.05 -4.10 -6.07
CA PRO A 232 25.78 -5.11 -5.32
C PRO A 232 24.90 -6.07 -4.51
N TYR A 233 23.64 -5.69 -4.26
CA TYR A 233 22.74 -6.41 -3.37
C TYR A 233 21.37 -6.61 -4.00
N LYS A 234 20.70 -7.68 -3.57
CA LYS A 234 19.30 -7.95 -3.89
C LYS A 234 18.57 -8.50 -2.67
N TYR A 235 17.25 -8.39 -2.68
CA TYR A 235 16.40 -9.02 -1.68
C TYR A 235 15.73 -10.27 -2.27
N GLN A 236 15.54 -11.27 -1.43
CA GLN A 236 14.88 -12.52 -1.79
C GLN A 236 13.69 -12.75 -0.86
N ILE A 237 12.54 -13.07 -1.45
CA ILE A 237 11.34 -13.49 -0.73
C ILE A 237 11.39 -15.00 -0.60
N THR A 238 11.54 -15.49 0.64
CA THR A 238 11.65 -16.93 0.92
C THR A 238 10.32 -17.58 1.24
N ASP A 239 9.40 -16.81 1.81
CA ASP A 239 8.04 -17.26 2.12
C ASP A 239 7.05 -16.11 1.88
N ALA A 240 5.86 -16.43 1.39
CA ALA A 240 4.83 -15.45 1.12
C ALA A 240 3.44 -16.08 1.25
N VAL A 241 2.58 -15.45 2.06
CA VAL A 241 1.20 -15.89 2.26
C VAL A 241 0.29 -14.67 2.33
N PHE A 242 -0.77 -14.68 1.52
CA PHE A 242 -1.87 -13.73 1.64
C PHE A 242 -2.93 -14.29 2.58
N TYR A 243 -3.32 -13.50 3.57
CA TYR A 243 -4.37 -13.80 4.53
C TYR A 243 -5.60 -12.95 4.20
N GLY A 244 -6.62 -13.59 3.62
CA GLY A 244 -7.90 -12.97 3.32
C GLY A 244 -8.88 -13.14 4.47
N SER A 245 -9.32 -12.04 5.09
CA SER A 245 -10.30 -12.09 6.18
C SER A 245 -11.67 -12.52 5.65
N LYS A 246 -12.09 -13.73 5.98
CA LYS A 246 -13.36 -14.31 5.56
C LYS A 246 -14.43 -14.03 6.60
N LYS A 247 -15.51 -13.40 6.18
CA LYS A 247 -16.71 -13.19 6.99
C LYS A 247 -17.80 -14.13 6.54
N VAL A 248 -18.27 -14.99 7.44
CA VAL A 248 -19.42 -15.87 7.15
C VAL A 248 -20.69 -15.06 7.33
N VAL A 249 -21.43 -14.91 6.23
CA VAL A 249 -22.67 -14.11 6.19
C VAL A 249 -23.87 -15.02 6.32
N SER A 250 -24.88 -14.57 7.07
CA SER A 250 -26.14 -15.30 7.24
C SER A 250 -26.86 -15.53 5.90
N LYS A 251 -27.45 -16.71 5.75
CA LYS A 251 -28.13 -17.12 4.51
C LYS A 251 -29.21 -16.13 4.01
N PRO A 252 -30.07 -15.53 4.86
CA PRO A 252 -31.08 -14.57 4.39
C PRO A 252 -30.48 -13.37 3.65
N ILE A 253 -29.32 -12.87 4.10
CA ILE A 253 -28.63 -11.74 3.47
C ILE A 253 -28.06 -12.13 2.11
N ILE A 254 -27.49 -13.33 2.01
CA ILE A 254 -26.98 -13.86 0.75
C ILE A 254 -28.11 -14.04 -0.27
N ASP A 255 -29.25 -14.58 0.16
CA ASP A 255 -30.41 -14.79 -0.71
C ASP A 255 -31.01 -13.44 -1.15
N MET A 256 -31.04 -12.44 -0.27
CA MET A 256 -31.41 -11.05 -0.62
C MET A 256 -30.47 -10.46 -1.67
N HIS A 257 -29.15 -10.55 -1.48
CA HIS A 257 -28.19 -10.07 -2.48
C HIS A 257 -28.36 -10.75 -3.84
N ARG A 258 -28.61 -12.07 -3.86
CA ARG A 258 -28.90 -12.79 -5.11
C ARG A 258 -30.18 -12.30 -5.78
N ALA A 259 -31.23 -12.02 -5.01
CA ALA A 259 -32.48 -11.48 -5.54
C ALA A 259 -32.29 -10.08 -6.15
N GLU A 260 -31.49 -9.21 -5.52
CA GLU A 260 -31.17 -7.88 -6.06
C GLU A 260 -30.35 -7.96 -7.35
N LEU A 261 -29.34 -8.84 -7.41
CA LEU A 261 -28.58 -9.09 -8.64
C LEU A 261 -29.47 -9.63 -9.77
N ALA A 262 -30.43 -10.52 -9.45
CA ALA A 262 -31.38 -11.05 -10.42
C ALA A 262 -32.35 -9.99 -10.96
N ARG A 263 -32.60 -8.92 -10.19
CA ARG A 263 -33.37 -7.74 -10.63
C ARG A 263 -32.57 -6.79 -11.51
N GLY A 264 -31.28 -7.04 -11.72
CA GLY A 264 -30.38 -6.20 -12.51
C GLY A 264 -29.69 -5.09 -11.70
N ASN A 265 -29.83 -5.08 -10.37
CA ASN A 265 -29.09 -4.16 -9.52
C ASN A 265 -27.63 -4.61 -9.38
N THR A 266 -26.71 -3.65 -9.26
CA THR A 266 -25.28 -3.92 -9.14
C THR A 266 -24.76 -3.56 -7.75
N PHE A 267 -23.80 -4.33 -7.24
CA PHE A 267 -23.04 -3.89 -6.07
C PHE A 267 -22.27 -2.60 -6.40
N LYS A 268 -22.31 -1.65 -5.48
CA LYS A 268 -21.58 -0.38 -5.59
C LYS A 268 -20.40 -0.44 -4.63
N TYR A 269 -19.21 -0.06 -5.08
CA TYR A 269 -18.03 0.09 -4.24
C TYR A 269 -17.53 1.53 -4.36
N ILE A 270 -17.13 2.10 -3.23
CA ILE A 270 -16.55 3.44 -3.21
C ILE A 270 -15.03 3.25 -3.29
N THR A 271 -14.41 3.72 -4.37
CA THR A 271 -12.96 3.69 -4.52
C THR A 271 -12.40 5.10 -4.30
N ASN A 272 -11.37 5.20 -3.46
CA ASN A 272 -10.56 6.41 -3.33
C ASN A 272 -9.22 6.14 -4.02
N ASP A 273 -9.17 6.40 -5.32
CA ASP A 273 -7.95 6.20 -6.11
C ASP A 273 -6.98 7.36 -5.84
N ALA A 274 -5.71 7.04 -5.64
CA ALA A 274 -4.62 8.01 -5.58
C ALA A 274 -3.86 7.98 -6.90
N GLU A 275 -3.68 9.15 -7.52
CA GLU A 275 -2.91 9.31 -8.75
C GLU A 275 -1.66 10.13 -8.43
N ILE A 276 -0.51 9.67 -8.94
CA ILE A 276 0.76 10.38 -8.80
C ILE A 276 1.21 10.89 -10.16
N LYS A 277 1.48 12.19 -10.21
CA LYS A 277 2.07 12.86 -11.36
C LYS A 277 3.42 13.42 -10.95
N THR A 278 4.39 13.29 -11.85
CA THR A 278 5.76 13.74 -11.60
C THR A 278 6.15 14.78 -12.62
N PHE A 279 6.91 15.77 -12.15
CA PHE A 279 7.42 16.86 -12.97
C PHE A 279 8.91 17.01 -12.66
N THR A 280 9.74 16.92 -13.69
CA THR A 280 11.18 17.11 -13.54
C THR A 280 11.52 18.59 -13.62
N VAL A 281 12.13 19.12 -12.56
CA VAL A 281 12.62 20.50 -12.52
C VAL A 281 14.13 20.49 -12.72
N ALA A 282 14.60 21.13 -13.79
CA ALA A 282 16.03 21.26 -14.06
C ALA A 282 16.69 22.24 -13.07
N SER A 283 17.97 21.99 -12.74
CA SER A 283 18.75 22.87 -11.88
C SER A 283 18.91 24.26 -12.52
N GLY A 284 18.82 25.33 -11.71
CA GLY A 284 18.99 26.71 -12.15
C GLY A 284 17.70 27.38 -12.65
N LEU A 285 16.57 26.67 -12.71
CA LEU A 285 15.27 27.27 -13.00
C LEU A 285 14.71 27.96 -11.75
N SER A 286 14.22 29.19 -11.93
CA SER A 286 13.57 29.97 -10.87
C SER A 286 12.05 29.83 -10.84
N TYR A 287 11.45 29.35 -11.93
CA TYR A 287 10.01 29.09 -12.03
C TYR A 287 9.74 27.88 -12.95
N VAL A 288 8.67 27.15 -12.66
CA VAL A 288 8.16 26.05 -13.47
C VAL A 288 6.64 26.14 -13.48
N THR A 289 6.03 26.06 -14.66
CA THR A 289 4.59 26.03 -14.86
C THR A 289 4.21 24.73 -15.54
N THR A 290 3.06 24.15 -15.20
CA THR A 290 2.58 22.93 -15.81
C THR A 290 1.06 22.96 -15.99
N ASP A 291 0.62 22.82 -17.24
CA ASP A 291 -0.77 23.08 -17.64
C ASP A 291 -1.72 21.88 -17.48
N SER A 292 -1.31 20.81 -16.78
CA SER A 292 -2.07 19.55 -16.74
C SER A 292 -2.00 18.78 -15.41
N LEU A 293 -2.15 19.50 -14.30
CA LEU A 293 -2.15 18.89 -12.96
C LEU A 293 -3.33 17.93 -12.76
N VAL A 294 -4.52 18.26 -13.27
CA VAL A 294 -5.73 17.42 -13.12
C VAL A 294 -6.37 17.20 -14.49
N ILE A 295 -6.58 15.93 -14.86
CA ILE A 295 -7.31 15.55 -16.07
C ILE A 295 -8.43 14.61 -15.63
N GLY A 296 -9.69 15.00 -15.82
CA GLY A 296 -10.84 14.18 -15.45
C GLY A 296 -11.27 14.36 -13.99
N LYS A 297 -11.01 13.37 -13.14
CA LYS A 297 -11.52 13.34 -11.75
C LYS A 297 -10.90 14.45 -10.92
N ILE A 298 -11.73 15.28 -10.29
CA ILE A 298 -11.26 16.34 -9.38
C ILE A 298 -10.78 15.70 -8.06
N PRO A 299 -9.52 15.92 -7.64
CA PRO A 299 -9.00 15.36 -6.41
C PRO A 299 -9.63 16.03 -5.18
N LYS A 300 -9.84 15.26 -4.11
CA LYS A 300 -10.28 15.80 -2.81
C LYS A 300 -9.13 16.46 -2.05
N ILE A 301 -7.91 15.93 -2.21
CA ILE A 301 -6.69 16.39 -1.55
C ILE A 301 -5.58 16.37 -2.59
N ILE A 302 -4.81 17.46 -2.66
CA ILE A 302 -3.59 17.54 -3.46
C ILE A 302 -2.42 17.60 -2.49
N VAL A 303 -1.45 16.71 -2.68
CA VAL A 303 -0.20 16.67 -1.91
C VAL A 303 0.94 16.88 -2.89
N ILE A 304 1.79 17.85 -2.60
CA ILE A 304 2.95 18.18 -3.42
C ILE A 304 4.21 17.99 -2.57
N GLY A 305 5.18 17.27 -3.12
CA GLY A 305 6.47 17.03 -2.48
C GLY A 305 7.58 17.10 -3.53
N MET A 306 8.72 17.65 -3.13
CA MET A 306 9.92 17.67 -3.96
C MET A 306 10.93 16.65 -3.42
N VAL A 307 11.53 15.91 -4.32
CA VAL A 307 12.52 14.87 -4.03
C VAL A 307 13.66 14.99 -5.03
N ASN A 308 14.85 14.49 -4.67
CA ASN A 308 15.95 14.41 -5.62
C ASN A 308 15.65 13.34 -6.68
N SER A 309 15.94 13.62 -7.95
CA SER A 309 15.70 12.69 -9.05
C SER A 309 16.36 11.32 -8.84
N ASP A 310 17.58 11.31 -8.30
CA ASP A 310 18.33 10.07 -8.03
C ASP A 310 17.63 9.19 -6.98
N GLY A 311 17.11 9.80 -5.91
CA GLY A 311 16.32 9.07 -4.91
C GLY A 311 14.98 8.62 -5.47
N PHE A 312 14.35 9.45 -6.32
CA PHE A 312 13.08 9.12 -6.95
C PHE A 312 13.16 7.89 -7.87
N MET A 313 14.23 7.80 -8.67
CA MET A 313 14.48 6.68 -9.56
C MET A 313 14.99 5.42 -8.85
N GLY A 314 15.47 5.57 -7.61
CA GLY A 314 16.11 4.52 -6.82
C GLY A 314 17.63 4.61 -6.91
N SER A 315 18.28 4.75 -5.75
CA SER A 315 19.72 4.63 -5.61
C SER A 315 20.01 4.14 -4.19
N LEU A 316 20.95 3.21 -4.04
CA LEU A 316 21.24 2.64 -2.72
C LEU A 316 21.73 3.70 -1.71
N ASN A 317 22.41 4.75 -2.17
CA ASN A 317 22.89 5.84 -1.33
C ASN A 317 21.93 7.04 -1.26
N LYS A 318 20.66 6.86 -1.66
CA LYS A 318 19.61 7.87 -1.53
C LYS A 318 18.33 7.25 -1.02
N SER A 319 17.74 7.83 0.00
CA SER A 319 16.42 7.40 0.45
C SER A 319 15.36 7.92 -0.53
N PRO A 320 14.46 7.07 -1.05
CA PRO A 320 13.42 7.53 -1.97
C PRO A 320 12.49 8.55 -1.31
N PHE A 321 12.23 8.41 -0.01
CA PHE A 321 11.26 9.23 0.71
C PHE A 321 11.87 10.46 1.40
N ASN A 322 13.00 10.96 0.90
CA ASN A 322 13.62 12.17 1.41
C ASN A 322 13.03 13.42 0.74
N PHE A 323 11.97 13.97 1.36
CA PHE A 323 11.35 15.21 0.91
C PHE A 323 12.17 16.42 1.31
N VAL A 324 12.48 17.26 0.33
CA VAL A 324 13.34 18.44 0.48
C VAL A 324 12.59 19.68 0.01
N ASP A 325 12.75 20.78 0.73
CA ASP A 325 12.10 22.07 0.45
C ASP A 325 12.70 22.82 -0.74
N LYS A 326 13.99 22.58 -1.06
CA LYS A 326 14.72 23.20 -2.19
C LYS A 326 14.57 24.73 -2.28
N ASN A 327 14.38 25.41 -1.15
CA ASN A 327 14.13 26.86 -1.06
C ASN A 327 12.92 27.34 -1.89
N LEU A 328 11.89 26.51 -2.03
CA LEU A 328 10.65 26.92 -2.70
C LEU A 328 10.01 28.11 -1.96
N SER A 329 9.80 29.20 -2.69
CA SER A 329 9.26 30.44 -2.13
C SER A 329 7.74 30.54 -2.28
N GLU A 330 7.18 30.11 -3.42
CA GLU A 330 5.76 30.23 -3.72
C GLU A 330 5.29 29.05 -4.57
N MET A 331 4.05 28.63 -4.38
CA MET A 331 3.37 27.62 -5.18
C MET A 331 1.89 28.00 -5.33
N SER A 332 1.42 28.10 -6.58
CA SER A 332 0.04 28.43 -6.90
C SER A 332 -0.57 27.33 -7.76
N ILE A 333 -1.78 26.88 -7.40
CA ILE A 333 -2.62 26.01 -8.22
C ILE A 333 -3.82 26.86 -8.64
N THR A 334 -3.98 27.07 -9.94
CA THR A 334 -5.03 27.93 -10.52
C THR A 334 -6.04 27.12 -11.31
#